data_AF-C7BR63-F1
#
_entry.id   AF-C7BR63-F1
#
_cell.length_a   1.000
_cell.length_b   1.000
_cell.length_c   1.000
_cell.angle_alpha   90.00
_cell.angle_beta   90.00
_cell.angle_gamma   90.00
#
_symmetry.space_group_name_H-M   'P 1'
#
loop_
_entity.id
_entity.type
_entity.pdbx_description
1 polymer ?
#
loop_
_entity_poly.entity_id
_entity_poly.type
_entity_poly.pdbx_seq_one_letter_code
_entity_poly.pdbx_strand_id
1 'polypeptide(L)'
;MPETRSKFLLNKTESWRSSGMSNLEELYCGVDDFCQQFIPLWHQQLIENGLLKRRRDASFSLSEVMTTLILFHMSHYRDFKTFYIQHVKHYLQADFPGLVSYTRMLTLKQRSLIPLCAFLSSRKAKTLGHAFIDSTKIAVCHNRRIPRHRVFEGVAQRRKTSTGWF
;
A
#
# COMPACT_ATOMS: atom_id res chain seq x y z
N MET A 1 15.53 27.41 -14.89
CA MET A 1 14.16 27.09 -14.41
C MET A 1 14.09 25.92 -13.38
N PRO A 2 14.95 25.82 -12.33
CA PRO A 2 14.79 24.82 -11.27
C PRO A 2 14.00 25.30 -10.03
N GLU A 3 13.84 26.61 -9.84
CA GLU A 3 13.33 27.17 -8.58
C GLU A 3 11.82 26.98 -8.36
N THR A 4 11.01 27.00 -9.43
CA THR A 4 9.55 26.88 -9.34
C THR A 4 9.09 25.49 -8.90
N ARG A 5 9.86 24.44 -9.24
CA ARG A 5 9.54 23.05 -8.82
C ARG A 5 9.88 22.80 -7.35
N SER A 6 10.89 23.50 -6.83
CA SER A 6 11.26 23.46 -5.41
C SER A 6 10.20 24.15 -4.54
N LYS A 7 9.74 25.34 -4.94
CA LYS A 7 8.68 26.09 -4.23
C LYS A 7 7.33 25.36 -4.23
N PHE A 8 7.00 24.65 -5.30
CA PHE A 8 5.76 23.84 -5.34
C PHE A 8 5.78 22.65 -4.37
N LEU A 9 6.95 22.00 -4.22
CA LEU A 9 7.13 20.94 -3.22
C LEU A 9 7.14 21.50 -1.79
N LEU A 10 7.75 22.69 -1.59
CA LEU A 10 7.78 23.38 -0.30
C LEU A 10 6.38 23.83 0.17
N ASN A 11 5.60 24.44 -0.72
CA ASN A 11 4.24 24.88 -0.42
C ASN A 11 3.29 23.70 -0.16
N LYS A 12 3.51 22.57 -0.84
CA LYS A 12 2.79 21.33 -0.54
C LYS A 12 3.17 20.80 0.84
N THR A 13 4.46 20.81 1.22
CA THR A 13 4.91 20.40 2.57
C THR A 13 4.37 21.30 3.69
N GLU A 14 4.18 22.59 3.46
CA GLU A 14 3.53 23.50 4.44
C GLU A 14 2.03 23.23 4.58
N SER A 15 1.35 22.91 3.47
CA SER A 15 -0.04 22.47 3.47
C SER A 15 -0.28 21.17 4.26
N TRP A 16 0.68 20.23 4.27
CA TRP A 16 0.60 19.03 5.13
C TRP A 16 0.94 19.33 6.59
N ARG A 17 1.75 20.35 6.89
CA ARG A 17 2.10 20.67 8.29
C ARG A 17 0.95 21.30 9.06
N SER A 18 0.11 22.12 8.43
CA SER A 18 -0.96 22.83 9.14
C SER A 18 -2.25 22.00 9.34
N SER A 19 -2.37 20.83 8.71
CA SER A 19 -3.53 19.91 8.82
C SER A 19 -3.14 18.43 8.99
N GLY A 20 -1.85 18.09 9.00
CA GLY A 20 -1.36 16.71 8.96
C GLY A 20 -0.72 16.18 10.24
N MET A 21 -0.43 17.00 11.26
CA MET A 21 -0.03 16.49 12.58
C MET A 21 -1.13 15.60 13.18
N SER A 22 -2.39 16.02 13.05
CA SER A 22 -3.56 15.24 13.46
C SER A 22 -3.81 14.00 12.60
N ASN A 23 -3.26 13.91 11.39
CA ASN A 23 -3.58 12.84 10.43
C ASN A 23 -2.56 11.70 10.44
N LEU A 24 -1.27 11.98 10.74
CA LEU A 24 -0.24 10.94 10.81
C LEU A 24 -0.41 10.08 12.07
N GLU A 25 -0.55 10.72 13.22
CA GLU A 25 -0.72 10.04 14.51
C GLU A 25 -2.02 9.22 14.52
N GLU A 26 -3.14 9.80 14.09
CA GLU A 26 -4.43 9.10 13.99
C GLU A 26 -4.35 7.89 13.03
N LEU A 27 -3.71 8.08 11.87
CA LEU A 27 -3.48 6.98 10.93
C LEU A 27 -2.62 5.88 11.57
N TYR A 28 -1.52 6.26 12.21
CA TYR A 28 -0.61 5.31 12.85
C TYR A 28 -1.32 4.52 13.95
N CYS A 29 -2.01 5.20 14.87
CA CYS A 29 -2.80 4.56 15.93
C CYS A 29 -3.83 3.59 15.34
N GLY A 30 -4.59 4.04 14.33
CA GLY A 30 -5.60 3.19 13.69
C GLY A 30 -5.02 1.97 12.97
N VAL A 31 -3.78 2.04 12.48
CA VAL A 31 -3.04 0.92 11.89
C VAL A 31 -2.45 0.03 12.98
N ASP A 32 -1.88 0.60 14.03
CA ASP A 32 -1.22 -0.13 15.10
C ASP A 32 -2.23 -0.95 15.92
N ASP A 33 -3.36 -0.36 16.30
CA ASP A 33 -4.48 -1.04 16.97
C ASP A 33 -4.95 -2.26 16.17
N PHE A 34 -5.05 -2.11 14.84
CA PHE A 34 -5.37 -3.22 13.95
C PHE A 34 -4.28 -4.28 13.97
N CYS A 35 -3.01 -3.88 13.87
CA CYS A 35 -1.88 -4.79 13.87
C CYS A 35 -1.78 -5.59 15.17
N GLN A 36 -2.01 -4.96 16.32
CA GLN A 36 -2.01 -5.62 17.63
C GLN A 36 -3.04 -6.76 17.69
N GLN A 37 -4.21 -6.60 17.06
CA GLN A 37 -5.25 -7.64 17.01
C GLN A 37 -5.03 -8.66 15.89
N PHE A 38 -4.64 -8.21 14.70
CA PHE A 38 -4.54 -9.04 13.51
C PHE A 38 -3.31 -9.95 13.51
N ILE A 39 -2.15 -9.43 13.93
CA ILE A 39 -0.87 -10.15 13.84
C ILE A 39 -0.87 -11.46 14.64
N PRO A 40 -1.34 -11.52 15.90
CA PRO A 40 -1.39 -12.77 16.66
C PRO A 40 -2.26 -13.83 15.99
N LEU A 41 -3.47 -13.46 15.55
CA LEU A 41 -4.41 -14.35 14.86
C LEU A 41 -3.83 -14.88 13.55
N TRP A 42 -3.22 -13.98 12.76
CA TRP A 42 -2.61 -14.36 11.51
C TRP A 42 -1.43 -15.32 11.71
N HIS A 43 -0.60 -15.11 12.74
CA HIS A 43 0.48 -16.03 13.06
C HIS A 43 -0.04 -17.40 13.50
N GLN A 44 -1.09 -17.45 14.32
CA GLN A 44 -1.70 -18.71 14.72
C GLN A 44 -2.16 -19.52 13.50
N GLN A 45 -2.86 -18.88 12.55
CA GLN A 45 -3.27 -19.53 11.31
C GLN A 45 -2.07 -20.02 10.47
N LEU A 46 -0.98 -19.27 10.41
CA LEU A 46 0.22 -19.69 9.68
C LEU A 46 0.91 -20.92 10.32
N ILE A 47 0.86 -21.03 11.65
CA ILE A 47 1.35 -22.21 12.40
C ILE A 47 0.49 -23.43 12.06
N GLU A 48 -0.83 -23.30 12.18
CA GLU A 48 -1.79 -24.39 11.94
C GLU A 48 -1.69 -24.95 10.51
N ASN A 49 -1.48 -24.08 9.51
CA ASN A 49 -1.37 -24.49 8.12
C ASN A 49 0.04 -25.00 7.73
N GLY A 50 1.00 -25.05 8.66
CA GLY A 50 2.37 -25.52 8.39
C GLY A 50 3.16 -24.66 7.41
N LEU A 51 2.70 -23.44 7.12
CA LEU A 51 3.31 -22.53 6.13
C LEU A 51 4.44 -21.66 6.72
N LEU A 52 4.91 -21.98 7.93
CA LEU A 52 5.77 -21.09 8.70
C LEU A 52 7.18 -21.03 8.11
N LYS A 53 7.62 -19.81 7.79
CA LYS A 53 9.02 -19.49 7.43
C LYS A 53 9.70 -18.79 8.59
N ARG A 54 11.03 -18.95 8.69
CA ARG A 54 11.87 -18.29 9.70
C ARG A 54 11.54 -16.80 9.80
N ARG A 55 11.07 -16.37 10.98
CA ARG A 55 10.80 -14.96 11.29
C ARG A 55 12.05 -14.34 11.90
N ARG A 56 12.41 -13.16 11.41
CA ARG A 56 13.43 -12.29 12.02
C ARG A 56 12.76 -10.96 12.28
N ASP A 57 12.84 -10.53 13.53
CA ASP A 57 12.34 -9.23 13.91
C ASP A 57 13.09 -8.14 13.14
N ALA A 58 12.33 -7.17 12.66
CA ALA A 58 12.85 -6.01 11.97
C ALA A 58 12.84 -4.84 12.96
N SER A 59 13.82 -3.95 12.86
CA SER A 59 13.85 -2.70 13.63
C SER A 59 12.67 -1.80 13.29
N PHE A 60 12.12 -1.93 12.09
CA PHE A 60 10.95 -1.20 11.63
C PHE A 60 9.76 -2.14 11.62
N SER A 61 8.82 -1.86 12.52
CA SER A 61 7.64 -2.68 12.80
C SER A 61 6.70 -2.73 11.61
N LEU A 62 5.80 -3.71 11.64
CA LEU A 62 4.84 -3.91 10.57
C LEU A 62 3.84 -2.74 10.47
N SER A 63 3.42 -2.18 11.60
CA SER A 63 2.54 -1.02 11.70
C SER A 63 3.16 0.21 11.05
N GLU A 64 4.44 0.49 11.32
CA GLU A 64 5.16 1.62 10.71
C GLU A 64 5.34 1.44 9.20
N VAL A 65 5.66 0.21 8.75
CA VAL A 65 5.76 -0.12 7.32
C VAL A 65 4.42 0.12 6.62
N MET A 66 3.32 -0.37 7.19
CA MET A 66 1.97 -0.19 6.65
C MET A 66 1.59 1.29 6.58
N THR A 67 1.84 2.05 7.64
CA THR A 67 1.60 3.49 7.71
C THR A 67 2.37 4.22 6.62
N THR A 68 3.65 3.91 6.45
CA THR A 68 4.48 4.50 5.39
C THR A 68 3.95 4.21 3.98
N LEU A 69 3.41 3.01 3.74
CA LEU A 69 2.81 2.66 2.45
C LEU A 69 1.49 3.40 2.21
N ILE A 70 0.66 3.56 3.23
CA ILE A 70 -0.59 4.33 3.12
C ILE A 70 -0.27 5.80 2.83
N LEU A 71 0.67 6.38 3.57
CA LEU A 71 1.16 7.74 3.33
C LEU A 71 1.72 7.94 1.92
N PHE A 72 2.43 6.95 1.37
CA PHE A 72 2.89 7.01 -0.01
C PHE A 72 1.73 7.20 -0.99
N HIS A 73 0.64 6.44 -0.81
CA HIS A 73 -0.53 6.54 -1.65
C HIS A 73 -1.29 7.86 -1.46
N MET A 74 -1.37 8.38 -0.23
CA MET A 74 -2.02 9.66 0.08
C MET A 74 -1.21 10.88 -0.37
N SER A 75 0.12 10.79 -0.40
CA SER A 75 1.00 11.91 -0.73
C SER A 75 1.11 12.20 -2.24
N HIS A 76 0.59 11.30 -3.08
CA HIS A 76 0.59 11.39 -4.54
C HIS A 76 2.00 11.48 -5.17
N TYR A 77 3.02 10.87 -4.54
CA TYR A 77 4.32 10.71 -5.17
C TYR A 77 4.24 9.70 -6.31
N ARG A 78 4.98 9.97 -7.39
CA ARG A 78 4.98 9.09 -8.59
C ARG A 78 5.71 7.77 -8.34
N ASP A 79 6.79 7.80 -7.57
CA ASP A 79 7.62 6.64 -7.30
C ASP A 79 7.95 6.53 -5.81
N PHE A 80 7.95 5.28 -5.32
CA PHE A 80 8.13 4.98 -3.90
C PHE A 80 9.55 5.31 -3.43
N LYS A 81 10.55 5.23 -4.31
CA LYS A 81 11.95 5.51 -3.97
C LYS A 81 12.15 6.97 -3.61
N THR A 82 11.64 7.88 -4.43
CA THR A 82 11.71 9.32 -4.19
C THR A 82 10.94 9.68 -2.93
N PHE A 83 9.73 9.14 -2.75
CA PHE A 83 8.96 9.32 -1.52
C PHE A 83 9.76 8.89 -0.26
N TYR A 84 10.29 7.66 -0.26
CA TYR A 84 10.97 7.15 0.92
C TYR A 84 12.27 7.91 1.25
N ILE A 85 13.08 8.21 0.23
CA ILE A 85 14.40 8.83 0.44
C ILE A 85 14.27 10.34 0.71
N GLN A 86 13.44 11.05 -0.04
CA GLN A 86 13.37 12.51 0.04
C GLN A 86 12.32 13.00 1.03
N HIS A 87 11.29 12.21 1.32
CA HIS A 87 10.22 12.61 2.23
C HIS A 87 10.35 11.90 3.58
N VAL A 88 10.16 10.57 3.62
CA VAL A 88 10.11 9.80 4.88
C VAL A 88 11.42 9.94 5.68
N LYS A 89 12.57 9.71 5.03
CA LYS A 89 13.86 9.81 5.70
C LYS A 89 14.26 11.21 6.16
N HIS A 90 13.67 12.26 5.58
CA HIS A 90 14.06 13.63 5.89
C HIS A 90 13.11 14.30 6.88
N TYR A 91 11.81 14.04 6.74
CA TYR A 91 10.78 14.72 7.54
C TYR A 91 10.19 13.85 8.64
N LEU A 92 10.16 12.52 8.47
CA LEU A 92 9.53 11.59 9.43
C LEU A 92 10.54 10.82 10.27
N GLN A 93 11.79 11.28 10.31
CA GLN A 93 12.85 10.63 11.10
C GLN A 93 12.62 10.75 12.60
N ALA A 94 12.02 11.86 13.05
CA ALA A 94 11.67 12.06 14.45
C ALA A 94 10.55 11.10 14.89
N ASP A 95 9.54 10.91 14.03
CA ASP A 95 8.38 10.05 14.30
C ASP A 95 8.74 8.56 14.18
N PHE A 96 9.69 8.22 13.30
CA PHE A 96 10.16 6.86 13.05
C PHE A 96 11.67 6.74 13.29
N PRO A 97 12.14 6.63 14.55
CA PRO A 97 13.57 6.55 14.85
C PRO A 97 14.22 5.27 14.31
N GLY A 98 13.44 4.19 14.10
CA GLY A 98 13.90 2.90 13.60
C GLY A 98 14.00 2.75 12.08
N LEU A 99 13.97 3.85 11.32
CA LEU A 99 13.93 3.83 9.85
C LEU A 99 15.05 3.00 9.22
N VAL A 100 14.66 2.14 8.27
CA VAL A 100 15.59 1.22 7.61
C VAL A 100 16.14 1.78 6.29
N SER A 101 17.14 1.12 5.71
CA SER A 101 17.58 1.42 4.34
C SER A 101 16.45 1.17 3.32
N TYR A 102 16.49 1.84 2.17
CA TYR A 102 15.48 1.67 1.12
C TYR A 102 15.37 0.20 0.67
N THR A 103 16.49 -0.49 0.48
CA THR A 103 16.52 -1.90 0.11
C THR A 103 15.82 -2.76 1.16
N ARG A 104 16.07 -2.50 2.44
CA ARG A 104 15.38 -3.20 3.53
C ARG A 104 13.88 -2.88 3.54
N MET A 105 13.49 -1.63 3.32
CA MET A 105 12.09 -1.22 3.20
C MET A 105 11.35 -1.99 2.10
N LEU A 106 11.98 -2.22 0.94
CA LEU A 106 11.37 -3.02 -0.13
C LEU A 106 11.09 -4.47 0.31
N THR A 107 12.01 -5.10 1.04
CA THR A 107 11.78 -6.45 1.59
C THR A 107 10.66 -6.48 2.63
N LEU A 108 10.50 -5.42 3.42
CA LEU A 108 9.44 -5.31 4.42
C LEU A 108 8.08 -5.02 3.79
N LYS A 109 8.04 -4.16 2.75
CA LYS A 109 6.85 -3.88 1.96
C LYS A 109 6.22 -5.15 1.38
N GLN A 110 7.03 -6.11 0.94
CA GLN A 110 6.52 -7.39 0.45
C GLN A 110 5.84 -8.21 1.55
N ARG A 111 6.37 -8.16 2.78
CA ARG A 111 5.79 -8.87 3.94
C ARG A 111 4.50 -8.23 4.44
N SER A 112 4.37 -6.91 4.30
CA SER A 112 3.19 -6.17 4.75
C SER A 112 1.98 -6.27 3.83
N LEU A 113 2.10 -6.91 2.66
CA LEU A 113 1.03 -6.94 1.67
C LEU A 113 -0.26 -7.58 2.20
N ILE A 114 -0.17 -8.77 2.82
CA ILE A 114 -1.34 -9.48 3.37
C ILE A 114 -2.00 -8.67 4.51
N PRO A 115 -1.26 -8.23 5.55
CA PRO A 115 -1.78 -7.34 6.59
C PRO A 115 -2.42 -6.06 6.05
N LEU A 116 -1.80 -5.43 5.04
CA LEU A 116 -2.31 -4.20 4.43
C LEU A 116 -3.62 -4.44 3.68
N CYS A 117 -3.74 -5.54 2.93
CA CYS A 117 -4.99 -5.91 2.27
C CYS A 117 -6.11 -6.20 3.28
N ALA A 118 -5.78 -6.86 4.40
CA ALA A 118 -6.73 -7.12 5.47
C ALA A 118 -7.19 -5.83 6.16
N PHE A 119 -6.27 -4.92 6.47
CA PHE A 119 -6.57 -3.59 7.00
C PHE A 119 -7.46 -2.78 6.07
N LEU A 120 -7.10 -2.69 4.78
CA LEU A 120 -7.92 -1.96 3.81
C LEU A 120 -9.31 -2.59 3.65
N SER A 121 -9.41 -3.91 3.78
CA SER A 121 -10.69 -4.62 3.70
C SER A 121 -11.56 -4.38 4.94
N SER A 122 -10.99 -4.29 6.14
CA SER A 122 -11.74 -3.97 7.35
C SER A 122 -12.29 -2.54 7.36
N ARG A 123 -11.66 -1.62 6.61
CA ARG A 123 -12.08 -0.23 6.45
C ARG A 123 -13.07 -0.02 5.29
N LYS A 124 -13.44 -1.05 4.53
CA LYS A 124 -14.45 -0.92 3.47
C LYS A 124 -15.82 -0.64 4.10
N ALA A 125 -16.51 0.37 3.59
CA ALA A 125 -17.89 0.62 3.96
C ALA A 125 -18.77 -0.59 3.60
N LYS A 126 -19.72 -0.94 4.49
CA LYS A 126 -20.75 -1.92 4.17
C LYS A 126 -21.61 -1.36 3.04
N THR A 127 -21.49 -1.92 1.85
CA THR A 127 -22.40 -1.58 0.76
C THR A 127 -23.72 -2.32 0.95
N LEU A 128 -24.84 -1.66 0.71
CA LEU A 128 -26.20 -2.22 0.81
C LEU A 128 -26.52 -3.23 -0.34
N GLY A 129 -25.50 -3.90 -0.88
CA GLY A 129 -25.62 -4.82 -2.00
C GLY A 129 -25.63 -4.17 -3.38
N HIS A 130 -25.50 -2.84 -3.49
CA HIS A 130 -25.42 -2.13 -4.77
C HIS A 130 -24.01 -1.57 -4.95
N ALA A 131 -23.13 -2.36 -5.56
CA ALA A 131 -21.81 -1.90 -5.98
C ALA A 131 -21.89 -1.49 -7.45
N PHE A 132 -21.80 -0.19 -7.74
CA PHE A 132 -21.63 0.27 -9.10
C PHE A 132 -20.18 0.03 -9.53
N ILE A 133 -19.96 -1.06 -10.27
CA ILE A 133 -18.67 -1.34 -10.90
C ILE A 133 -18.70 -0.63 -12.25
N ASP A 134 -17.86 0.38 -12.42
CA ASP A 134 -17.71 1.02 -13.71
C ASP A 134 -17.28 -0.02 -14.76
N SER A 135 -17.94 -0.02 -15.92
CA SER A 135 -17.76 -1.00 -17.00
C SER A 135 -16.39 -0.92 -17.70
N THR A 136 -15.45 -0.16 -17.13
CA THR A 136 -14.07 -0.05 -17.56
C THR A 136 -13.44 -1.41 -17.85
N LYS A 137 -12.96 -1.58 -19.08
CA LYS A 137 -12.27 -2.79 -19.51
C LYS A 137 -10.96 -2.95 -18.74
N ILE A 138 -10.79 -4.07 -18.06
CA ILE A 138 -9.51 -4.48 -17.47
C ILE A 138 -8.84 -5.41 -18.48
N ALA A 139 -8.01 -4.84 -19.36
CA ALA A 139 -7.33 -5.60 -20.41
C ALA A 139 -6.15 -6.40 -19.81
N VAL A 140 -6.33 -7.70 -19.67
CA VAL A 140 -5.31 -8.61 -19.12
C VAL A 140 -4.17 -8.86 -20.11
N CYS A 141 -4.54 -9.12 -21.37
CA CYS A 141 -3.59 -9.29 -22.47
C CYS A 141 -4.22 -8.82 -23.78
N HIS A 142 -3.42 -8.71 -24.83
CA HIS A 142 -3.97 -8.47 -26.16
C HIS A 142 -4.70 -9.73 -26.65
N ASN A 143 -5.86 -9.58 -27.32
CA ASN A 143 -6.66 -10.69 -27.88
C ASN A 143 -5.87 -11.77 -28.63
N ARG A 144 -4.79 -11.41 -29.35
CA ARG A 144 -3.94 -12.36 -30.08
C ARG A 144 -3.12 -13.28 -29.15
N ARG A 145 -2.94 -12.90 -27.88
CA ARG A 145 -2.17 -13.61 -26.87
C ARG A 145 -3.03 -14.45 -25.92
N ILE A 146 -4.37 -14.43 -26.07
CA ILE A 146 -5.30 -15.21 -25.24
C ILE A 146 -4.87 -16.69 -25.15
N PRO A 147 -4.53 -17.39 -26.25
CA PRO A 147 -4.17 -18.82 -26.18
C PRO A 147 -2.84 -19.10 -25.46
N ARG A 148 -2.01 -18.07 -25.20
CA ARG A 148 -0.66 -18.22 -24.63
C ARG A 148 -0.57 -17.67 -23.21
N HIS A 149 -1.62 -17.02 -22.72
CA HIS A 149 -1.60 -16.30 -21.47
C HIS A 149 -1.93 -17.22 -20.30
N ARG A 150 -0.97 -17.45 -19.39
CA ARG A 150 -1.10 -18.39 -18.26
C ARG A 150 -1.35 -17.74 -16.89
N VAL A 151 -1.04 -16.45 -16.73
CA VAL A 151 -1.05 -15.77 -15.41
C VAL A 151 -2.44 -15.67 -14.79
N PHE A 152 -3.48 -15.60 -15.62
CA PHE A 152 -4.88 -15.45 -15.22
C PHE A 152 -5.75 -16.53 -15.88
N GLU A 153 -5.18 -17.70 -16.17
CA GLU A 153 -5.93 -18.84 -16.66
C GLU A 153 -7.01 -19.23 -15.64
N GLY A 154 -8.26 -19.42 -16.10
CA GLY A 154 -9.42 -19.70 -15.23
C GLY A 154 -10.00 -18.49 -14.48
N VAL A 155 -9.29 -17.36 -14.42
CA VAL A 155 -9.76 -16.13 -13.75
C VAL A 155 -10.23 -15.08 -14.76
N ALA A 156 -9.47 -14.86 -15.83
CA ALA A 156 -9.81 -13.89 -16.86
C ALA A 156 -10.70 -14.51 -17.94
N GLN A 157 -11.75 -13.79 -18.34
CA GLN A 157 -12.68 -14.19 -19.40
C GLN A 157 -12.84 -13.08 -20.43
N ARG A 158 -13.16 -13.48 -21.65
CA ARG A 158 -13.39 -12.55 -22.77
C ARG A 158 -14.69 -11.81 -22.57
N ARG A 159 -14.67 -10.48 -22.72
CA ARG A 159 -15.86 -9.63 -22.64
C ARG A 159 -15.94 -8.67 -23.82
N LYS A 160 -17.14 -8.13 -24.03
CA LYS A 160 -17.44 -7.16 -25.08
C LYS A 160 -17.70 -5.80 -24.44
N THR A 161 -17.03 -4.78 -24.94
CA THR A 161 -17.35 -3.36 -24.69
C THR A 161 -18.00 -2.74 -25.92
N SER A 162 -18.50 -1.52 -25.81
CA SER A 162 -18.90 -0.68 -26.95
C SER A 162 -17.78 -0.54 -28.00
N THR A 163 -16.52 -0.54 -27.56
CA THR A 163 -15.34 -0.43 -28.44
C THR A 163 -14.83 -1.77 -29.00
N GLY A 164 -15.44 -2.90 -28.63
CA GLY A 164 -15.09 -4.23 -29.14
C GLY A 164 -14.76 -5.27 -28.06
N TRP A 165 -14.19 -6.40 -28.51
CA TRP A 165 -13.83 -7.53 -27.66
C TRP A 165 -12.48 -7.32 -26.97
N PHE A 166 -12.38 -7.73 -25.70
CA PHE A 166 -11.14 -7.78 -24.92
C PHE A 166 -11.07 -9.04 -24.05
#